data_AF-A0A7X8DUB4-F1
#
_entry.id   AF-A0A7X8DUB4-F1
#
_cell.length_a   1.000
_cell.length_b   1.000
_cell.length_c   1.000
_cell.angle_alpha   90.00
_cell.angle_beta   90.00
_cell.angle_gamma   90.00
#
_symmetry.space_group_name_H-M   'P 1'
#
loop_
_entity.id
_entity.type
_entity.pdbx_description
1 polymer ?
#
loop_
_entity_poly.entity_id
_entity_poly.type
_entity_poly.pdbx_seq_one_letter_code
_entity_poly.pdbx_strand_id
1 'polypeptide(L)'
;MIINNNMQAINAHRQLGINATGQSKSIEKLSSGLRINRAGDDAAGLSISEKMRAQIRGLNQASRNAQDGISLIQTAEGALNETHAILQRMRELA
;
A
#
# COMPACT_ATOMS: atom_id res chain seq x y z
N MET A 1 -45.49 37.21 17.34
CA MET A 1 -44.15 37.37 16.73
C MET A 1 -43.13 37.37 17.86
N ILE A 2 -42.30 36.34 17.98
CA ILE A 2 -41.30 36.23 19.06
C ILE A 2 -40.01 36.87 18.53
N ILE A 3 -39.58 38.00 19.10
CA ILE A 3 -38.42 38.77 18.63
C ILE A 3 -37.08 38.18 19.14
N ASN A 4 -37.10 37.43 20.25
CA ASN A 4 -35.89 36.91 20.89
C ASN A 4 -35.19 35.76 20.15
N ASN A 5 -35.90 35.00 19.32
CA ASN A 5 -35.33 33.85 18.61
C ASN A 5 -35.70 33.89 17.14
N ASN A 6 -34.69 34.00 16.27
CA ASN A 6 -34.87 33.92 14.84
C ASN A 6 -34.60 32.49 14.34
N MET A 7 -35.65 31.68 14.32
CA MET A 7 -35.59 30.28 13.88
C MET A 7 -35.13 30.12 12.42
N GLN A 8 -35.43 31.09 11.54
CA GLN A 8 -34.99 31.06 10.14
C GLN A 8 -33.47 31.26 10.03
N ALA A 9 -32.92 32.22 10.77
CA ALA A 9 -31.48 32.44 10.82
C ALA A 9 -30.73 31.24 11.43
N ILE A 10 -31.27 30.64 12.49
CA ILE A 10 -30.68 29.42 13.10
C ILE A 10 -30.69 28.25 12.11
N ASN A 11 -31.77 28.06 11.34
CA ASN A 11 -31.84 27.00 10.35
C ASN A 11 -30.86 27.23 9.18
N ALA A 12 -30.77 28.47 8.68
CA ALA A 12 -29.80 28.85 7.67
C ALA A 12 -28.35 28.62 8.13
N HIS A 13 -28.02 28.99 9.37
CA HIS A 13 -26.71 28.74 9.97
C HIS A 13 -26.40 27.24 10.11
N ARG A 14 -27.39 26.43 10.51
CA ARG A 14 -27.25 24.96 10.56
C ARG A 14 -26.94 24.39 9.18
N GLN A 15 -27.67 24.81 8.14
CA GLN A 15 -27.45 24.34 6.78
C GLN A 15 -26.08 24.78 6.23
N LEU A 16 -25.65 26.02 6.54
CA LEU A 16 -24.30 26.49 6.20
C LEU A 16 -23.21 25.63 6.86
N GLY A 17 -23.37 25.28 8.14
CA GLY A 17 -22.42 24.40 8.84
C GLY A 17 -22.32 22.99 8.23
N ILE A 18 -23.45 22.42 7.81
CA ILE A 18 -23.48 21.13 7.08
C ILE A 18 -22.74 21.25 5.75
N ASN A 19 -23.02 22.29 4.98
CA ASN A 19 -22.38 22.53 3.68
C ASN A 19 -20.87 22.75 3.81
N ALA A 20 -20.43 23.55 4.80
CA ALA A 20 -19.01 23.79 5.07
C ALA A 20 -18.27 22.50 5.47
N THR A 21 -18.91 21.63 6.26
CA THR A 21 -18.36 20.32 6.63
C THR A 21 -18.23 19.41 5.40
N GLY A 22 -19.25 19.39 4.53
CA GLY A 22 -19.23 18.65 3.27
C GLY A 22 -18.11 19.12 2.33
N GLN A 23 -17.96 20.44 2.17
CA GLN A 23 -16.90 21.03 1.35
C GLN A 23 -15.51 20.68 1.88
N SER A 24 -15.32 20.76 3.20
CA SER A 24 -14.04 20.41 3.84
C SER A 24 -13.65 18.95 3.59
N LYS A 25 -14.61 18.01 3.68
CA LYS A 25 -14.38 16.59 3.34
C LYS A 25 -14.03 16.38 1.86
N SER A 26 -14.67 17.12 0.96
CA SER A 26 -14.36 17.05 -0.48
C SER A 26 -12.95 17.56 -0.77
N ILE A 27 -12.54 18.67 -0.14
CA ILE A 27 -11.17 19.19 -0.23
C ILE A 27 -10.16 18.16 0.31
N GLU A 28 -10.45 17.51 1.44
CA GLU A 28 -9.59 16.46 2.00
C GLU A 28 -9.34 15.33 0.99
N LYS A 29 -10.40 14.81 0.35
CA LYS A 29 -10.30 13.76 -0.68
C LYS A 29 -9.58 14.19 -1.94
N LEU A 30 -9.78 15.44 -2.38
CA LEU A 30 -9.05 16.00 -3.52
C LEU A 30 -7.56 16.17 -3.20
N SER A 31 -7.24 16.65 -2.01
CA SER A 31 -5.86 16.90 -1.59
C SER A 31 -5.05 15.63 -1.36
N SER A 32 -5.69 14.57 -0.83
CA SER A 32 -5.03 13.28 -0.62
C SER A 32 -4.99 12.41 -1.88
N GLY A 33 -5.88 12.67 -2.85
CA GLY A 33 -6.10 11.80 -4.00
C GLY A 33 -6.73 10.45 -3.64
N LEU A 34 -7.11 10.23 -2.38
CA LEU A 34 -7.71 8.99 -1.89
C LEU A 34 -9.20 9.18 -1.64
N ARG A 35 -10.00 8.20 -2.10
CA ARG A 35 -11.45 8.17 -1.85
C ARG A 35 -11.80 7.96 -0.38
N ILE A 36 -10.99 7.16 0.33
CA ILE A 36 -11.17 6.77 1.73
C ILE A 36 -9.96 7.30 2.51
N ASN A 37 -10.16 8.35 3.31
CA ASN A 37 -9.11 8.94 4.13
C ASN A 37 -9.21 8.52 5.60
N ARG A 38 -10.43 8.23 6.06
CA ARG A 38 -10.71 7.86 7.46
C ARG A 38 -11.54 6.59 7.52
N ALA A 39 -11.43 5.86 8.63
CA ALA A 39 -12.27 4.69 8.90
C ALA A 39 -13.78 5.03 8.93
N GLY A 40 -14.13 6.28 9.28
CA GLY A 40 -15.50 6.77 9.25
C GLY A 40 -16.08 7.02 7.85
N ASP A 41 -15.24 7.08 6.80
CA ASP A 41 -15.72 7.19 5.42
C ASP A 41 -16.17 5.82 4.88
N ASP A 42 -15.38 4.79 5.13
CA ASP A 42 -15.63 3.40 4.71
C ASP A 42 -14.69 2.44 5.47
N ALA A 43 -15.15 1.90 6.61
CA ALA A 43 -14.32 1.05 7.46
C ALA A 43 -13.96 -0.29 6.77
N ALA A 44 -14.89 -0.87 6.02
CA ALA A 44 -14.67 -2.12 5.30
C ALA A 44 -13.71 -1.91 4.13
N GLY A 45 -13.92 -0.87 3.33
CA GLY A 45 -13.05 -0.49 2.22
C GLY A 45 -11.64 -0.15 2.69
N LEU A 46 -11.50 0.56 3.82
CA LEU A 46 -10.19 0.85 4.40
C LEU A 46 -9.46 -0.44 4.83
N SER A 47 -10.14 -1.34 5.54
CA SER A 47 -9.56 -2.62 5.98
C SER A 47 -9.10 -3.49 4.80
N ILE A 48 -9.93 -3.58 3.75
CA ILE A 48 -9.57 -4.31 2.52
C ILE A 48 -8.36 -3.65 1.83
N SER A 49 -8.34 -2.31 1.75
CA SER A 49 -7.23 -1.58 1.14
C SER A 49 -5.91 -1.78 1.89
N GLU A 50 -5.94 -1.80 3.23
CA GLU A 50 -4.75 -2.06 4.04
C GLU A 50 -4.30 -3.52 3.95
N LYS A 51 -5.23 -4.48 3.88
CA LYS A 51 -4.91 -5.88 3.59
C LYS A 51 -4.21 -6.03 2.24
N MET A 52 -4.72 -5.37 1.20
CA MET A 52 -4.09 -5.38 -0.13
C MET A 52 -2.70 -4.73 -0.11
N ARG A 53 -2.54 -3.57 0.56
CA ARG A 53 -1.23 -2.93 0.74
C ARG A 53 -0.23 -3.85 1.44
N ALA A 54 -0.65 -4.56 2.48
CA ALA A 54 0.18 -5.54 3.17
C ALA A 54 0.58 -6.71 2.25
N GLN A 55 -0.38 -7.25 1.48
CA GLN A 55 -0.10 -8.30 0.50
C GLN A 55 0.89 -7.84 -0.58
N ILE A 56 0.72 -6.64 -1.13
CA ILE A 56 1.64 -6.08 -2.12
C ILE A 56 3.06 -5.96 -1.55
N ARG A 57 3.21 -5.45 -0.32
CA ARG A 57 4.52 -5.40 0.35
C ARG A 57 5.12 -6.79 0.54
N GLY A 58 4.30 -7.77 0.95
CA GLY A 58 4.71 -9.16 1.09
C GLY A 58 5.18 -9.78 -0.23
N LEU A 59 4.43 -9.58 -1.31
CA LEU A 59 4.77 -10.07 -2.65
C LEU A 59 6.06 -9.42 -3.17
N ASN A 60 6.25 -8.12 -2.95
CA ASN A 60 7.51 -7.44 -3.32
C ASN A 60 8.71 -8.01 -2.57
N GLN A 61 8.56 -8.35 -1.29
CA GLN A 61 9.63 -9.01 -0.54
C GLN A 61 9.85 -10.45 -1.04
N ALA A 62 8.79 -11.21 -1.31
CA ALA A 62 8.89 -12.55 -1.86
C ALA A 62 9.62 -12.57 -3.21
N SER A 63 9.36 -11.58 -4.07
CA SER A 63 10.07 -11.41 -5.34
C SER A 63 11.56 -11.14 -5.15
N ARG A 64 11.93 -10.28 -4.19
CA ARG A 64 13.34 -10.06 -3.83
C ARG A 64 14.00 -11.34 -3.32
N ASN A 65 13.35 -12.05 -2.40
CA ASN A 65 13.86 -13.30 -1.86
C ASN A 65 14.05 -14.37 -2.94
N ALA A 66 13.14 -14.43 -3.93
CA ALA A 66 13.28 -15.33 -5.07
C ALA A 66 14.50 -14.97 -5.92
N GLN A 67 14.73 -13.68 -6.18
CA GLN A 67 15.90 -13.21 -6.92
C GLN A 67 17.22 -13.51 -6.18
N ASP A 68 17.23 -13.36 -4.86
CA ASP A 68 18.38 -13.72 -4.01
C ASP A 68 18.65 -15.22 -4.08
N GLY A 69 17.59 -16.05 -4.03
CA GLY A 69 17.68 -17.50 -4.20
C GLY A 69 18.23 -17.92 -5.56
N ILE A 70 17.79 -17.27 -6.64
CA ILE A 70 18.34 -17.48 -7.98
C ILE A 70 19.83 -17.13 -8.01
N SER A 71 20.22 -16.00 -7.43
CA SER A 71 21.61 -15.53 -7.41
C SER A 71 22.52 -16.49 -6.62
N LEU A 72 22.01 -17.04 -5.52
CA LEU A 72 22.70 -18.07 -4.74
C LEU A 72 22.92 -19.35 -5.55
N ILE A 73 21.88 -19.83 -6.24
CA ILE A 73 21.96 -21.03 -7.08
C ILE A 73 22.96 -20.82 -8.21
N GLN A 74 22.92 -19.68 -8.91
CA GLN A 74 23.87 -19.37 -9.97
C GLN A 74 25.32 -19.34 -9.46
N THR A 75 25.54 -18.81 -8.26
CA THR A 75 26.87 -18.81 -7.63
C THR A 75 27.34 -20.24 -7.34
N ALA A 76 26.45 -21.10 -6.83
CA ALA A 76 26.75 -22.51 -6.58
C ALA A 76 27.02 -23.28 -7.89
N GLU A 77 26.22 -23.06 -8.94
CA GLU A 77 26.44 -23.66 -10.27
C GLU A 77 27.80 -23.25 -10.86
N GLY A 78 28.17 -21.97 -10.75
CA GLY A 78 29.49 -21.48 -11.16
C GLY A 78 30.63 -22.18 -10.42
N ALA A 79 30.51 -22.33 -9.10
CA ALA A 79 31.51 -23.05 -8.31
C ALA A 79 31.61 -24.54 -8.67
N LEU A 80 30.47 -25.20 -8.94
CA LEU A 80 30.44 -26.61 -9.34
C LEU A 80 31.01 -26.84 -10.74
N ASN A 81 30.88 -25.88 -11.65
CA ASN A 81 31.52 -25.97 -12.96
C ASN A 81 33.05 -26.00 -12.85
N GLU A 82 33.63 -25.19 -11.96
CA GLU A 82 35.08 -25.21 -11.70
C GLU A 82 35.52 -26.53 -11.06
N THR A 83 34.77 -27.07 -10.09
CA THR A 83 35.12 -28.38 -9.51
C THR A 83 35.03 -29.50 -10.55
N HIS A 84 34.07 -29.44 -11.47
CA HIS A 84 33.96 -30.38 -12.57
C HIS A 84 35.18 -30.32 -13.51
N ALA A 85 35.64 -29.11 -13.87
CA ALA A 85 36.82 -28.91 -14.70
C ALA A 85 38.10 -29.46 -14.02
N ILE A 86 38.26 -29.23 -12.72
CA ILE A 86 39.39 -29.78 -11.95
C ILE A 86 39.36 -31.31 -11.94
N LEU A 87 38.19 -31.91 -11.71
CA LEU A 87 38.03 -33.37 -11.70
C LEU A 87 38.34 -34.00 -13.07
N GLN A 88 37.92 -33.37 -14.16
CA GLN A 88 38.27 -33.82 -15.52
C GLN A 88 39.79 -33.79 -15.74
N ARG A 89 40.45 -32.70 -15.34
CA ARG A 89 41.91 -32.59 -15.47
C ARG A 89 42.66 -33.61 -14.62
N MET A 90 42.19 -33.91 -13.41
CA MET A 90 42.79 -34.99 -12.60
C MET A 90 42.67 -36.35 -13.27
N ARG A 91 41.54 -36.62 -13.94
CA ARG A 91 41.33 -37.87 -14.68
C ARG A 91 42.25 -38.00 -15.89
N GLU A 92 42.56 -36.89 -16.57
CA GLU A 92 43.54 -36.89 -17.68
C GLU A 92 44.98 -37.11 -17.21
N LEU A 93 45.27 -36.80 -15.93
CA LEU A 93 46.61 -36.92 -15.34
C LEU A 93 46.87 -38.28 -14.66
N ALA A 94 45.85 -39.11 -14.48
CA ALA A 94 45.94 -40.44 -13.87
C ALA A 94 46.23 -41.53 -14.90
#